data_AF-A0A2X2WRL0-F1
#
_entry.id   AF-A0A2X2WRL0-F1
#
_cell.length_a   1.000
_cell.length_b   1.000
_cell.length_c   1.000
_cell.angle_alpha   90.00
_cell.angle_beta   90.00
_cell.angle_gamma   90.00
#
_symmetry.space_group_name_H-M   'P 1'
#
loop_
_entity.id
_entity.type
_entity.pdbx_description
1 polymer ?
#
loop_
_entity_poly.entity_id
_entity_poly.type
_entity_poly.pdbx_seq_one_letter_code
_entity_poly.pdbx_strand_id
1 'polypeptide(L)' 'MSVFPQGFLWGGALAANQSEGAYREGGKGLSTVDMIPHGEHRMPVKLGLEKRFQLRDDEFLSRP' A
#
# COMPACT_ATOMS: atom_id res chain seq x y z
N MET A 1 4.52 -39.29 9.04
CA MET A 1 4.14 -37.95 9.55
C MET A 1 5.36 -37.07 9.51
N SER A 2 5.29 -35.91 8.86
CA SER A 2 6.32 -34.88 8.98
C SER A 2 6.03 -34.03 10.21
N VAL A 3 7.08 -33.72 10.97
CA VAL A 3 7.05 -32.82 12.14
C VAL A 3 7.93 -31.61 11.84
N PHE A 4 7.51 -30.44 12.29
CA PHE A 4 8.30 -29.22 12.13
C PHE A 4 9.61 -29.31 12.94
N PRO A 5 10.73 -28.75 12.44
CA PRO A 5 11.99 -28.75 13.16
C PRO A 5 11.91 -28.04 14.51
N GLN A 6 12.74 -28.48 15.46
CA GLN A 6 12.89 -27.77 16.74
C GLN A 6 13.43 -26.35 16.47
N GLY A 7 12.76 -25.34 17.03
CA GLY A 7 13.12 -23.94 16.80
C GLY A 7 12.51 -23.31 15.55
N PHE A 8 11.52 -23.95 14.93
CA PHE A 8 10.76 -23.33 13.84
C PHE A 8 10.09 -22.02 14.31
N LEU A 9 10.38 -20.93 13.61
CA LEU A 9 9.86 -19.60 13.94
C LEU A 9 8.48 -19.40 13.33
N TRP A 10 7.44 -19.54 14.16
CA TRP A 10 6.09 -19.15 13.81
C TRP A 10 5.91 -17.66 14.08
N GLY A 11 5.49 -16.91 13.07
CA GLY A 11 5.25 -15.48 13.19
C GLY A 11 4.31 -14.98 12.10
N GLY A 12 3.82 -13.76 12.28
CA GLY A 12 3.07 -13.00 11.27
C GLY A 12 3.93 -11.88 10.69
N ALA A 13 3.54 -11.39 9.51
CA ALA A 13 4.16 -10.23 8.88
C ALA A 13 3.09 -9.19 8.56
N LEU A 14 3.44 -7.91 8.72
CA LEU A 14 2.63 -6.76 8.32
C LEU A 14 3.48 -5.86 7.41
N ALA A 15 2.82 -5.20 6.47
CA ALA A 15 3.45 -4.20 5.61
C ALA A 15 3.08 -2.78 6.05
N ALA A 16 4.06 -1.89 6.12
CA ALA A 16 3.91 -0.50 6.56
C ALA A 16 2.74 0.24 5.88
N ASN A 17 2.64 0.13 4.56
CA ASN A 17 1.58 0.75 3.76
C ASN A 17 0.17 0.20 4.03
N GLN A 18 0.04 -0.93 4.72
CA GLN A 18 -1.25 -1.52 5.12
C GLN A 18 -1.62 -1.19 6.57
N SER A 19 -0.70 -0.62 7.37
CA SER A 19 -0.87 -0.52 8.82
C SER A 19 -0.51 0.83 9.44
N GLU A 20 0.34 1.66 8.82
CA GLU A 20 0.90 2.85 9.49
C GLU A 20 0.01 4.10 9.40
N GLY A 21 -0.74 4.27 8.30
CA GLY A 21 -1.50 5.51 8.07
C GLY A 21 -0.60 6.72 7.84
N ALA A 22 -1.04 7.88 8.35
CA ALA A 22 -0.25 9.11 8.49
C ALA A 22 0.59 9.49 7.25
N TYR A 23 0.04 9.26 6.05
CA TYR A 23 0.80 9.31 4.79
C TYR A 23 1.43 10.67 4.43
N ARG A 24 1.07 11.74 5.16
CA ARG A 24 1.60 13.12 5.00
C ARG A 24 2.22 13.69 6.28
N GLU A 25 2.33 12.92 7.36
CA GLU A 25 2.88 13.40 8.63
C GLU A 25 4.38 13.10 8.73
N GLY A 26 5.07 13.74 9.68
CA GLY A 26 6.48 13.44 9.98
C GLY A 26 7.48 13.72 8.86
N GLY A 27 7.09 14.48 7.82
CA GLY A 27 7.93 14.75 6.65
C GLY A 27 8.04 13.58 5.67
N LYS A 28 7.17 12.56 5.78
CA LYS A 28 7.10 11.45 4.84
C LYS A 28 6.71 11.98 3.45
N GLY A 29 7.56 11.72 2.45
CA GLY A 29 7.24 11.97 1.04
C GLY A 29 6.21 10.97 0.49
N LEU A 30 5.52 11.35 -0.59
CA LEU A 30 4.58 10.46 -1.26
C LEU A 30 5.31 9.23 -1.84
N SER A 31 4.79 8.05 -1.54
CA SER A 31 5.22 6.80 -2.16
C SER A 31 4.32 6.43 -3.33
N THR A 32 4.78 5.53 -4.21
CA THR A 32 4.00 5.08 -5.38
C THR A 32 2.64 4.50 -4.99
N VAL A 33 2.54 3.85 -3.83
CA VAL A 33 1.28 3.26 -3.35
C VAL A 33 0.28 4.32 -2.88
N ASP A 34 0.75 5.48 -2.42
CA ASP A 34 -0.11 6.61 -2.02
C ASP A 34 -0.80 7.26 -3.24
N MET A 35 -0.33 6.97 -4.47
CA MET A 35 -0.93 7.46 -5.71
C MET A 35 -1.97 6.52 -6.32
N ILE A 36 -2.19 5.33 -5.74
CA ILE A 36 -3.12 4.35 -6.29
C ILE A 36 -4.50 4.52 -5.64
N PRO A 37 -5.53 4.92 -6.40
CA PRO A 37 -6.88 5.05 -5.85
C PRO A 37 -7.55 3.70 -5.60
N HIS A 38 -8.63 3.76 -4.83
CA HIS A 38 -9.66 2.75 -4.80
C HIS A 38 -10.68 3.00 -5.92
N GLY A 39 -11.43 1.97 -6.29
CA GLY A 39 -12.47 2.06 -7.33
C GLY A 39 -11.95 1.89 -8.76
N GLU A 40 -12.74 2.36 -9.72
CA GLU A 40 -12.57 2.08 -11.15
C GLU A 40 -11.19 2.51 -11.71
N HIS A 41 -10.61 3.58 -11.14
CA HIS A 41 -9.31 4.10 -11.55
C HIS A 41 -8.11 3.33 -10.99
N ARG A 42 -8.32 2.36 -10.09
CA ARG A 42 -7.23 1.60 -9.44
C ARG A 42 -6.33 0.88 -10.44
N MET A 43 -6.94 0.10 -11.33
CA MET A 43 -6.20 -0.77 -12.25
C MET A 43 -5.52 0.01 -13.38
N PRO A 44 -6.16 1.00 -14.02
CA PRO A 44 -5.49 1.87 -15.01
C PRO A 44 -4.27 2.59 -14.44
N VAL A 45 -4.36 3.12 -13.21
CA VAL A 45 -3.24 3.80 -12.54
C VAL A 45 -2.14 2.82 -12.16
N LYS A 46 -2.50 1.68 -11.55
CA LYS A 46 -1.51 0.65 -11.14
C LYS A 46 -0.72 0.10 -12.32
N LEU A 47 -1.35 -0.02 -13.48
CA LEU A 47 -0.73 -0.55 -14.70
C LEU A 47 -0.04 0.53 -15.55
N GLY A 48 -0.04 1.80 -15.11
CA GLY A 48 0.57 2.91 -15.85
C GLY A 48 -0.13 3.27 -17.15
N LEU A 49 -1.39 2.84 -17.32
CA LEU A 49 -2.21 3.15 -18.50
C LEU A 49 -2.78 4.57 -18.45
N GLU A 50 -2.78 5.19 -17.27
CA GLU A 50 -3.16 6.59 -17.06
C GLU A 50 -1.90 7.41 -16.74
N LYS A 51 -1.60 8.42 -17.57
CA LYS A 51 -0.49 9.36 -17.31
C LYS A 51 -0.90 10.33 -16.20
N ARG A 52 -0.66 9.93 -14.96
CA ARG A 52 -1.12 10.62 -13.77
C ARG A 52 0.05 11.30 -13.06
N PHE A 53 0.03 12.63 -13.02
CA PHE A 53 1.12 13.45 -12.49
C PHE A 53 0.76 14.24 -11.23
N GLN A 54 -0.51 14.24 -10.82
CA GLN A 54 -1.01 15.00 -9.67
C GLN A 54 -2.03 14.17 -8.88
N LEU A 55 -2.05 14.39 -7.56
CA LEU A 55 -3.10 13.86 -6.69
C LEU A 55 -4.41 14.60 -6.99
N ARG A 56 -5.53 13.87 -6.97
CA ARG A 56 -6.87 14.47 -7.06
C ARG A 56 -7.56 14.28 -5.71
N ASP A 57 -8.18 15.34 -5.21
CA ASP A 57 -8.82 15.33 -3.89
C ASP A 57 -10.20 14.66 -3.90
N ASP A 58 -10.78 14.44 -5.09
CA ASP A 58 -12.07 13.78 -5.32
C ASP A 58 -12.00 12.25 -5.28
N GLU A 59 -10.80 11.66 -5.15
CA GLU A 59 -10.62 10.22 -5.12
C GLU A 59 -10.28 9.66 -3.73
N PHE A 60 -10.93 8.53 -3.43
CA PHE A 60 -10.61 7.71 -2.28
C PHE A 60 -9.32 6.93 -2.55
N LEU A 61 -8.18 7.47 -2.11
CA LEU A 61 -6.90 6.78 -2.11
C LEU A 61 -6.89 5.72 -0.99
N SER A 62 -6.02 4.71 -1.09
CA SER A 62 -5.71 3.86 0.07
C SER A 62 -5.01 4.68 1.12
N ARG A 63 -5.83 5.34 1.95
CA ARG A 63 -5.47 6.15 3.10
C ARG A 63 -5.74 5.27 4.33
N PRO A 64 -4.71 4.63 4.91
CA PRO A 64 -4.82 4.13 6.28
C PRO A 64 -4.90 5.29 7.27
#